data_AF-A0A9P4SBF9-F1
#
_entry.id   AF-A0A9P4SBF9-F1
#
_cell.length_a   1.000
_cell.length_b   1.000
_cell.length_c   1.000
_cell.angle_alpha   90.00
_cell.angle_beta   90.00
_cell.angle_gamma   90.00
#
_symmetry.space_group_name_H-M   'P 1'
#
loop_
_entity.id
_entity.type
_entity.pdbx_description
1 polymer ?
#
loop_
_entity_poly.entity_id
_entity_poly.type
_entity_poly.pdbx_seq_one_letter_code
_entity_poly.pdbx_strand_id
1 'polypeptide(L)'
;AASAAYPATSSQEISYPEPSRSVSPGSADLRAYGNPNKQGTWTCAYPGCTSRAVFTRGCDLRKHHKRHTKSFFCQYEGCPQSTGGGFSSKKDLARHEAKHNPEVSCTWEGCDRVFSRVDNMRDHVKRIHMKGS
;
A
#
# COMPACT_ATOMS: atom_id res chain seq x y z
N ALA A 1 53.95 -40.41 10.63
CA ALA A 1 52.48 -40.36 10.79
C ALA A 1 51.90 -39.56 9.63
N ALA A 2 50.75 -40.01 9.12
CA ALA A 2 50.22 -39.84 7.76
C ALA A 2 50.24 -38.44 7.13
N SER A 3 50.73 -38.38 5.88
CA SER A 3 50.41 -37.35 4.88
C SER A 3 49.01 -37.61 4.34
N ALA A 4 48.06 -36.68 4.55
CA ALA A 4 46.74 -36.75 3.94
C ALA A 4 46.75 -35.95 2.63
N ALA A 5 46.73 -36.68 1.51
CA ALA A 5 46.42 -36.15 0.19
C ALA A 5 44.90 -35.96 0.07
N TYR A 6 44.45 -34.75 -0.26
CA TYR A 6 43.06 -34.50 -0.63
C TYR A 6 42.93 -34.54 -2.16
N PRO A 7 41.95 -35.27 -2.72
CA PRO A 7 41.73 -35.29 -4.16
C PRO A 7 41.13 -33.96 -4.64
N ALA A 8 41.65 -33.47 -5.77
CA ALA A 8 41.17 -32.29 -6.46
C ALA A 8 39.78 -32.54 -7.07
N THR A 9 38.78 -31.80 -6.60
CA THR A 9 37.45 -31.79 -7.22
C THR A 9 37.45 -30.88 -8.45
N SER A 10 37.05 -31.45 -9.58
CA SER A 10 36.95 -30.82 -10.89
C SER A 10 35.92 -29.67 -10.87
N SER A 11 36.37 -28.46 -11.21
CA SER A 11 35.50 -27.29 -11.36
C SER A 11 34.69 -27.41 -12.65
N GLN A 12 33.42 -27.79 -12.55
CA GLN A 12 32.45 -27.52 -13.61
C GLN A 12 31.99 -26.07 -13.48
N GLU A 13 32.35 -25.26 -14.48
CA GLU A 13 31.93 -23.87 -14.67
C GLU A 13 30.40 -23.82 -14.85
N ILE A 14 29.66 -23.70 -13.76
CA ILE A 14 28.25 -23.33 -13.79
C ILE A 14 28.21 -21.84 -14.13
N SER A 15 27.85 -21.52 -15.37
CA SER A 15 27.59 -20.17 -15.83
C SER A 15 26.33 -19.65 -15.14
N TYR A 16 26.50 -18.98 -14.00
CA TYR A 16 25.43 -18.19 -13.39
C TYR A 16 25.17 -16.98 -14.29
N PRO A 17 23.94 -16.74 -14.76
CA PRO A 17 23.63 -15.49 -15.42
C PRO A 17 23.82 -14.36 -14.39
N GLU A 18 24.84 -13.54 -14.61
CA GLU A 18 25.12 -12.31 -13.88
C GLU A 18 23.82 -11.52 -13.64
N PRO A 19 23.50 -11.07 -12.41
CA PRO A 19 22.35 -10.22 -12.18
C PRO A 19 22.64 -8.85 -12.78
N SER A 20 22.22 -8.70 -14.04
CA SER A 20 22.29 -7.46 -14.80
C SER A 20 21.61 -6.33 -14.03
N ARG A 21 22.45 -5.44 -13.51
CA ARG A 21 22.22 -4.02 -13.20
C ARG A 21 20.80 -3.54 -13.53
N SER A 22 19.97 -3.44 -12.49
CA SER A 22 18.77 -2.60 -12.35
C SER A 22 18.18 -2.02 -13.65
N VAL A 23 17.57 -2.87 -14.48
CA VAL A 23 16.47 -2.43 -15.32
C VAL A 23 15.30 -2.19 -14.37
N SER A 24 15.01 -0.92 -14.10
CA SER A 24 13.73 -0.52 -13.47
C SER A 24 12.61 -1.32 -14.14
N PRO A 25 11.64 -1.92 -13.43
CA PRO A 25 10.56 -2.70 -14.06
C PRO A 25 9.74 -1.79 -15.00
N GLY A 26 10.23 -1.66 -16.22
CA GLY A 26 9.71 -0.82 -17.26
C GLY A 26 8.58 -1.56 -17.93
N SER A 27 7.43 -0.91 -17.99
CA SER A 27 6.39 -1.08 -19.02
C SER A 27 5.78 -2.46 -19.28
N ALA A 28 6.21 -3.54 -18.63
CA ALA A 28 5.96 -4.90 -19.10
C ALA A 28 4.50 -5.33 -19.13
N ASP A 29 3.58 -4.67 -18.41
CA ASP A 29 2.20 -4.62 -18.88
C ASP A 29 1.36 -3.53 -18.20
N LEU A 30 1.45 -2.28 -18.67
CA LEU A 30 0.48 -1.26 -18.21
C LEU A 30 -0.93 -1.53 -18.75
N ARG A 31 -1.08 -2.35 -19.80
CA ARG A 31 -2.38 -2.70 -20.39
C ARG A 31 -3.17 -3.64 -19.49
N ALA A 32 -2.49 -4.45 -18.66
CA ALA A 32 -3.12 -5.24 -17.62
C ALA A 32 -3.90 -4.39 -16.57
N TYR A 33 -3.57 -3.11 -16.43
CA TYR A 33 -4.17 -2.22 -15.43
C TYR A 33 -5.00 -1.08 -16.05
N GLY A 34 -4.79 -0.77 -17.33
CA GLY A 34 -5.39 0.39 -17.96
C GLY A 34 -5.37 0.41 -19.47
N ASN A 35 -6.29 1.18 -20.05
CA ASN A 35 -6.41 1.36 -21.49
C ASN A 35 -5.64 2.63 -21.93
N PRO A 36 -4.74 2.52 -22.92
CA PRO A 36 -4.03 3.68 -23.44
C PRO A 36 -4.97 4.56 -24.28
N ASN A 37 -4.89 5.87 -24.09
CA ASN A 37 -5.56 6.89 -24.88
C ASN A 37 -4.66 7.40 -26.01
N LYS A 38 -5.29 8.02 -27.01
CA LYS A 38 -4.61 8.64 -28.18
C LYS A 38 -3.57 9.71 -27.81
N GLN A 39 -3.66 10.29 -26.60
CA GLN A 39 -2.76 11.34 -26.10
C GLN A 39 -1.57 10.79 -25.28
N GLY A 40 -1.32 9.47 -25.31
CA GLY A 40 -0.24 8.86 -24.51
C GLY A 40 -0.54 8.77 -23.01
N THR A 41 -1.81 8.92 -22.63
CA THR A 41 -2.29 8.78 -21.24
C THR A 41 -3.03 7.46 -21.03
N TRP A 42 -3.31 7.10 -19.78
CA TRP A 42 -3.93 5.82 -19.42
C TRP A 42 -5.22 6.03 -18.63
N THR A 43 -6.23 5.23 -18.90
CA THR A 43 -7.46 5.12 -18.09
C THR A 43 -7.49 3.78 -17.40
N CYS A 44 -8.21 3.65 -16.28
CA CYS A 44 -8.32 2.36 -15.60
C CYS A 44 -9.13 1.36 -16.44
N ALA A 45 -8.64 0.13 -16.55
CA ALA A 45 -9.34 -0.95 -17.27
C ALA A 45 -10.21 -1.82 -16.36
N TYR A 46 -10.28 -1.52 -15.06
CA TYR A 46 -11.05 -2.33 -14.12
C TYR A 46 -12.56 -2.26 -14.44
N PRO A 47 -13.26 -3.40 -14.52
CA PRO A 47 -14.67 -3.43 -14.88
C PRO A 47 -15.51 -2.67 -13.86
N GLY A 48 -16.36 -1.75 -14.35
CA GLY A 48 -17.19 -0.91 -13.48
C GLY A 48 -16.43 0.22 -12.77
N CYS A 49 -15.16 0.47 -13.10
CA CYS A 49 -14.46 1.65 -12.61
C CYS A 49 -15.11 2.93 -13.18
N THR A 50 -15.74 3.72 -12.32
CA THR A 50 -16.39 5.01 -12.67
C THR A 50 -15.44 6.21 -12.59
N SER A 51 -14.15 5.96 -12.30
CA SER A 51 -13.15 7.02 -12.16
C SER A 51 -12.83 7.64 -13.51
N ARG A 52 -13.08 8.95 -13.66
CA ARG A 52 -12.66 9.75 -14.84
C ARG A 52 -11.17 10.13 -14.81
N ALA A 53 -10.41 9.59 -13.86
CA ALA A 53 -8.98 9.89 -13.72
C ALA A 53 -8.19 9.36 -14.94
N VAL A 54 -7.33 10.24 -15.45
CA VAL A 54 -6.39 9.94 -16.53
C VAL A 54 -4.98 9.98 -15.96
N PHE A 55 -4.21 8.92 -16.20
CA PHE A 55 -2.89 8.73 -15.63
C PHE A 55 -1.82 8.90 -16.71
N THR A 56 -0.88 9.81 -16.49
CA THR A 56 0.31 9.95 -17.34
C THR A 56 1.40 8.96 -16.94
N ARG A 57 1.44 8.56 -15.66
CA ARG A 57 2.45 7.68 -15.08
C ARG A 57 1.89 6.30 -14.77
N GLY A 58 2.56 5.26 -15.24
CA GLY A 58 2.15 3.87 -15.00
C GLY A 58 2.19 3.43 -13.53
N CYS A 59 3.00 4.08 -12.67
CA CYS A 59 2.99 3.80 -11.23
C CYS A 59 1.70 4.29 -10.55
N ASP A 60 1.14 5.40 -11.01
CA ASP A 60 -0.09 5.98 -10.46
C ASP A 60 -1.32 5.17 -10.94
N LEU A 61 -1.31 4.71 -12.20
CA LEU A 61 -2.29 3.75 -12.71
C LEU A 61 -2.29 2.44 -11.90
N ARG A 62 -1.11 1.84 -11.64
CA ARG A 62 -1.01 0.61 -10.84
C ARG A 62 -1.54 0.81 -9.42
N LYS A 63 -1.17 1.92 -8.77
CA LYS A 63 -1.69 2.28 -7.44
C LYS A 63 -3.22 2.42 -7.46
N HIS A 64 -3.76 3.09 -8.47
CA HIS A 64 -5.21 3.22 -8.64
C HIS A 64 -5.87 1.86 -8.82
N HIS A 65 -5.37 1.05 -9.76
CA HIS A 65 -5.95 -0.26 -10.07
C HIS A 65 -5.99 -1.18 -8.83
N LYS A 66 -4.93 -1.17 -8.01
CA LYS A 66 -4.87 -1.93 -6.77
C LYS A 66 -6.02 -1.60 -5.80
N ARG A 67 -6.58 -0.38 -5.84
CA ARG A 67 -7.69 0.04 -4.97
C ARG A 67 -9.00 -0.69 -5.26
N HIS A 68 -9.12 -1.29 -6.44
CA HIS A 68 -10.30 -2.09 -6.80
C HIS A 68 -10.23 -3.49 -6.22
N THR A 69 -9.03 -4.07 -6.09
CA THR A 69 -8.85 -5.36 -5.43
C THR A 69 -8.90 -5.15 -3.92
N LYS A 70 -10.03 -5.50 -3.31
CA LYS A 70 -10.24 -5.47 -1.86
C LYS A 70 -10.14 -6.88 -1.33
N SER A 71 -9.08 -7.16 -0.59
CA SER A 71 -8.79 -8.50 -0.05
C SER A 71 -8.84 -8.55 1.47
N PHE A 72 -8.96 -7.40 2.12
CA PHE A 72 -8.97 -7.29 3.57
C PHE A 72 -10.30 -6.73 4.02
N PHE A 73 -11.05 -7.48 4.81
CA PHE A 73 -12.39 -7.08 5.27
C PHE A 73 -12.37 -6.87 6.78
N CYS A 74 -13.17 -5.91 7.24
CA CYS A 74 -13.32 -5.71 8.68
C CYS A 74 -14.09 -6.87 9.29
N GLN A 75 -13.68 -7.35 10.47
CA GLN A 75 -14.38 -8.43 11.18
C GLN A 75 -15.37 -7.92 12.22
N TYR A 76 -15.55 -6.59 12.33
CA TYR A 76 -16.47 -6.01 13.29
C TYR A 76 -17.92 -6.19 12.84
N GLU A 77 -18.76 -6.73 13.71
CA GLU A 77 -20.17 -6.99 13.46
C GLU A 77 -20.92 -5.69 13.09
N GLY A 78 -21.72 -5.74 12.03
CA GLY A 78 -22.45 -4.58 11.52
C GLY A 78 -21.60 -3.52 10.81
N CYS A 79 -20.29 -3.74 10.61
CA CYS A 79 -19.45 -2.80 9.89
C CYS A 79 -19.67 -2.89 8.36
N PRO A 80 -19.93 -1.78 7.64
CA PRO A 80 -20.09 -1.82 6.18
C PRO A 80 -18.81 -2.25 5.42
N GLN A 81 -17.65 -2.22 6.08
CA GLN A 81 -16.38 -2.70 5.52
C GLN A 81 -16.18 -4.22 5.65
N SER A 82 -17.08 -4.94 6.34
CA SER A 82 -17.01 -6.40 6.46
C SER A 82 -17.55 -7.13 5.23
N THR A 83 -18.62 -6.63 4.61
CA THR A 83 -19.33 -7.33 3.52
C THR A 83 -18.99 -6.81 2.12
N GLY A 84 -19.14 -5.50 1.89
CA GLY A 84 -18.92 -4.89 0.56
C GLY A 84 -17.84 -3.82 0.52
N GLY A 85 -17.44 -3.34 1.69
CA GLY A 85 -16.62 -2.14 1.77
C GLY A 85 -15.11 -2.35 1.64
N GLY A 86 -14.58 -3.54 1.92
CA GLY A 86 -13.16 -3.95 2.05
C GLY A 86 -11.99 -3.03 1.65
N PHE A 87 -10.81 -3.37 2.14
CA PHE A 87 -9.56 -2.67 1.93
C PHE A 87 -8.62 -3.41 0.99
N SER A 88 -7.84 -2.65 0.24
CA SER A 88 -6.78 -3.17 -0.65
C SER A 88 -5.44 -3.38 0.07
N SER A 89 -5.34 -3.02 1.34
CA SER A 89 -4.13 -3.14 2.15
C SER A 89 -4.45 -3.42 3.61
N LYS A 90 -3.66 -4.30 4.23
CA LYS A 90 -3.75 -4.61 5.67
C LYS A 90 -3.55 -3.37 6.55
N LYS A 91 -2.68 -2.44 6.13
CA LYS A 91 -2.45 -1.18 6.86
C LYS A 91 -3.71 -0.30 6.89
N ASP A 92 -4.48 -0.30 5.80
CA ASP A 92 -5.72 0.48 5.73
C ASP A 92 -6.82 -0.15 6.58
N LEU A 93 -6.89 -1.49 6.61
CA LEU A 93 -7.78 -2.22 7.52
C LEU A 93 -7.44 -1.94 8.99
N ALA A 94 -6.19 -2.09 9.41
CA ALA A 94 -5.79 -1.85 10.81
C ALA A 94 -6.12 -0.41 11.26
N ARG A 95 -5.90 0.58 10.38
CA ARG A 95 -6.29 1.97 10.64
C ARG A 95 -7.80 2.13 10.79
N HIS A 96 -8.59 1.39 10.02
CA HIS A 96 -10.03 1.40 10.13
C HIS A 96 -10.52 0.74 11.42
N GLU A 97 -9.92 -0.37 11.83
CA GLU A 97 -10.28 -1.09 13.05
C GLU A 97 -10.06 -0.24 14.31
N ALA A 98 -9.02 0.60 14.32
CA ALA A 98 -8.81 1.59 15.38
C ALA A 98 -9.98 2.60 15.54
N LYS A 99 -10.87 2.72 14.54
CA LYS A 99 -12.09 3.54 14.66
C LYS A 99 -13.14 2.87 15.56
N HIS A 100 -13.17 1.54 15.62
CA HIS A 100 -14.11 0.81 16.46
C HIS A 100 -13.71 0.89 17.94
N ASN A 101 -12.42 0.98 18.23
CA ASN A 101 -11.90 1.16 19.57
C ASN A 101 -10.94 2.37 19.65
N PRO A 102 -11.46 3.60 19.73
CA PRO A 102 -10.63 4.78 19.85
C PRO A 102 -10.02 4.87 21.25
N GLU A 103 -8.70 4.84 21.32
CA GLU A 103 -7.94 4.84 22.58
C GLU A 103 -7.14 6.14 22.82
N VAL A 104 -7.09 7.04 21.83
CA VAL A 104 -6.19 8.20 21.87
C VAL A 104 -6.92 9.42 22.43
N SER A 105 -6.72 9.74 23.70
CA SER A 105 -7.25 10.97 24.31
C SER A 105 -6.48 12.23 23.88
N CYS A 106 -7.16 13.37 23.91
CA CYS A 106 -6.54 14.67 23.80
C CYS A 106 -5.58 14.92 24.98
N THR A 107 -4.44 15.55 24.71
CA THR A 107 -3.44 15.87 25.75
C THR A 107 -3.63 17.25 26.35
N TRP A 108 -4.70 17.96 26.00
CA TRP A 108 -4.96 19.31 26.49
C TRP A 108 -5.80 19.26 27.77
N GLU A 109 -5.37 19.98 28.80
CA GLU A 109 -6.05 20.04 30.10
C GLU A 109 -7.51 20.48 29.94
N GLY A 110 -8.44 19.68 30.47
CA GLY A 110 -9.88 19.93 30.35
C GLY A 110 -10.50 19.55 28.99
N CYS A 111 -9.82 18.78 28.15
CA CYS A 111 -10.37 18.27 26.90
C CYS A 111 -10.55 16.74 26.92
N ASP A 112 -11.81 16.28 27.00
CA ASP A 112 -12.15 14.84 27.06
C ASP A 112 -12.35 14.18 25.68
N ARG A 113 -11.83 14.78 24.60
CA ARG A 113 -12.00 14.20 23.26
C ARG A 113 -11.09 13.00 23.05
N VAL A 114 -11.66 11.90 22.56
CA VAL A 114 -10.95 10.68 22.19
C VAL A 114 -10.98 10.49 20.67
N PHE A 115 -9.86 10.05 20.13
CA PHE A 115 -9.61 9.86 18.70
C PHE A 115 -9.17 8.42 18.45
N SER A 116 -9.43 7.95 17.24
CA SER A 116 -8.94 6.64 16.79
C SER A 116 -7.44 6.62 16.48
N ARG A 117 -6.81 7.80 16.31
CA ARG A 117 -5.42 7.93 15.86
C ARG A 117 -4.77 9.21 16.40
N VAL A 118 -3.46 9.14 16.58
CA VAL A 118 -2.63 10.23 17.12
C VAL A 118 -2.53 11.44 16.19
N ASP A 119 -2.48 11.24 14.88
CA ASP A 119 -2.45 12.34 13.91
C ASP A 119 -3.73 13.17 13.97
N ASN A 120 -4.89 12.52 14.03
CA ASN A 120 -6.17 13.19 14.21
C ASN A 120 -6.24 14.01 15.51
N MET A 121 -5.74 13.45 16.61
CA MET A 121 -5.66 14.16 17.90
C MET A 121 -4.74 15.38 17.81
N ARG A 122 -3.53 15.23 17.23
CA ARG A 122 -2.59 16.34 17.04
C ARG A 122 -3.18 17.46 16.19
N ASP A 123 -3.88 17.11 15.11
CA ASP A 123 -4.56 18.09 14.26
C ASP A 123 -5.73 18.75 14.98
N HIS A 124 -6.42 18.06 15.88
CA HIS A 124 -7.41 18.65 16.77
C HIS A 124 -6.76 19.66 17.72
N VAL A 125 -5.67 19.31 18.39
CA VAL A 125 -4.95 20.22 19.29
C VAL A 125 -4.50 21.48 18.57
N LYS A 126 -3.87 21.33 17.41
CA LYS A 126 -3.43 22.46 16.59
C LYS A 126 -4.57 23.40 16.18
N ARG A 127 -5.72 22.84 15.78
CA ARG A 127 -6.83 23.64 15.24
C ARG A 127 -7.76 24.23 16.29
N ILE A 128 -7.92 23.54 17.43
CA ILE A 128 -8.89 23.91 18.47
C ILE A 128 -8.21 24.59 19.66
N HIS A 129 -7.01 24.17 20.02
CA HIS A 129 -6.32 24.67 21.21
C HIS A 129 -5.18 25.65 20.88
N MET A 130 -4.50 25.49 19.73
CA MET A 130 -3.41 26.40 19.35
C MET A 130 -3.83 27.59 18.47
N LYS A 131 -5.07 27.61 17.95
CA LYS A 131 -5.57 28.72 17.11
C LYS A 131 -6.29 29.77 17.96
N GLY A 132 -5.56 30.39 18.89
CA GLY A 132 -6.10 31.42 19.78
C GLY A 132 -5.19 31.83 20.94
N SER A 133 -3.87 31.84 20.73
CA SER A 133 -2.91 32.48 21.66
C SER A 133 -2.32 33.71 21.00
#